data_AF-A0A3A9Z4C0-F1
#
_entry.id   AF-A0A3A9Z4C0-F1
#
_cell.length_a   1.000
_cell.length_b   1.000
_cell.length_c   1.000
_cell.angle_alpha   90.00
_cell.angle_beta   90.00
_cell.angle_gamma   90.00
#
_symmetry.space_group_name_H-M   'P 1'
#
loop_
_entity.id
_entity.type
_entity.pdbx_description
1 polymer ?
#
loop_
_entity_poly.entity_id
_entity_poly.type
_entity_poly.pdbx_seq_one_letter_code
_entity_poly.pdbx_strand_id
1 'polypeptide(L)'
;MTGEGGGAAGWAGRPVFAANETLAFLVEVLALAFLAWWGFALGGVLGVACGIGAPAAGIALWGAFAAPRARIRLPLAGVLVVKALVLGGGAVALAGAGHGAAAAAFGAVAVANTALAETMRRRPR
;
A
#
# COMPACT_ATOMS: atom_id res chain seq x y z
N MET A 1 -1.48 -32.31 -34.77
CA MET A 1 -2.12 -32.50 -33.45
C MET A 1 -1.05 -32.40 -32.36
N THR A 2 -0.81 -31.18 -31.88
CA THR A 2 -0.12 -30.81 -30.62
C THR A 2 -0.64 -29.38 -30.38
N GLY A 3 -1.60 -29.15 -29.50
CA GLY A 3 -1.54 -29.37 -28.06
C GLY A 3 -1.43 -28.00 -27.40
N GLU A 4 -2.57 -27.32 -27.30
CA GLU A 4 -2.76 -25.96 -26.77
C GLU A 4 -2.42 -25.87 -25.26
N GLY A 5 -1.14 -25.82 -24.91
CA GLY A 5 -0.68 -25.70 -23.51
C GLY A 5 -0.43 -24.27 -23.01
N GLY A 6 -0.43 -23.25 -23.88
CA GLY A 6 0.04 -21.91 -23.53
C GLY A 6 -1.00 -20.94 -22.94
N GLY A 7 -2.30 -21.21 -23.12
CA GLY A 7 -3.38 -20.25 -22.82
C GLY A 7 -3.73 -20.11 -21.34
N ALA A 8 -3.73 -21.22 -20.60
CA ALA A 8 -4.19 -21.25 -19.20
C ALA A 8 -3.22 -20.54 -18.23
N ALA A 9 -1.91 -20.66 -18.46
CA ALA A 9 -0.90 -19.99 -17.64
C ALA A 9 -0.92 -18.45 -17.83
N GLY A 10 -1.18 -17.98 -19.05
CA GLY A 10 -1.31 -16.55 -19.36
C GLY A 10 -2.59 -15.92 -18.80
N TRP A 11 -3.69 -16.69 -18.73
CA TRP A 11 -4.95 -16.24 -18.14
C TRP A 11 -4.98 -16.31 -16.62
N ALA A 12 -4.21 -17.18 -15.95
CA ALA A 12 -4.13 -17.21 -14.50
C ALA A 12 -3.20 -16.13 -13.92
N GLY A 13 -2.18 -15.70 -14.66
CA GLY A 13 -1.26 -14.63 -14.21
C GLY A 13 -1.91 -13.23 -14.16
N ARG A 14 -2.85 -12.94 -15.07
CA ARG A 14 -3.58 -11.66 -15.12
C ARG A 14 -4.53 -11.40 -13.94
N PRO A 15 -5.40 -12.34 -13.50
CA PRO A 15 -6.32 -12.13 -12.39
C PRO A 15 -5.59 -12.10 -11.04
N VAL A 16 -4.55 -12.92 -10.84
CA VAL A 16 -3.75 -12.87 -9.60
C VAL A 16 -3.05 -11.52 -9.46
N PHE A 17 -2.48 -11.01 -10.55
CA PHE A 17 -1.89 -9.67 -10.58
C PHE A 17 -2.93 -8.59 -10.27
N ALA A 18 -4.10 -8.63 -10.91
CA ALA A 18 -5.18 -7.67 -10.69
C ALA A 18 -5.73 -7.72 -9.24
N ALA A 19 -5.87 -8.92 -8.68
CA ALA A 19 -6.27 -9.12 -7.29
C ALA A 19 -5.24 -8.52 -6.32
N ASN A 20 -3.94 -8.74 -6.57
CA ASN A 20 -2.88 -8.15 -5.76
C ASN A 20 -2.86 -6.62 -5.87
N GLU A 21 -3.04 -6.04 -7.05
CA GLU A 21 -3.12 -4.57 -7.19
C GLU A 21 -4.36 -3.99 -6.50
N THR A 22 -5.49 -4.71 -6.53
CA THR A 22 -6.71 -4.32 -5.79
C THR A 22 -6.48 -4.36 -4.29
N LEU A 23 -5.88 -5.44 -3.78
CA LEU A 23 -5.50 -5.56 -2.39
C LEU A 23 -4.51 -4.47 -1.98
N ALA A 24 -3.52 -4.17 -2.83
CA ALA A 24 -2.56 -3.10 -2.60
C ALA A 24 -3.27 -1.76 -2.39
N PHE A 25 -4.23 -1.44 -3.25
CA PHE A 25 -5.01 -0.22 -3.15
C PHE A 25 -5.83 -0.16 -1.84
N LEU A 26 -6.49 -1.25 -1.47
CA LEU A 26 -7.25 -1.32 -0.22
C LEU A 26 -6.35 -1.13 1.02
N VAL A 27 -5.17 -1.75 1.01
CA VAL A 27 -4.16 -1.62 2.07
C VAL A 27 -3.63 -0.19 2.17
N GLU A 28 -3.43 0.49 1.03
CA GLU A 28 -3.06 1.91 0.99
C GLU A 28 -4.15 2.82 1.57
N VAL A 29 -5.42 2.58 1.21
CA VAL A 29 -6.55 3.33 1.77
C VAL A 29 -6.70 3.09 3.27
N LEU A 30 -6.53 1.85 3.73
CA LEU A 30 -6.54 1.52 5.16
C LEU A 30 -5.42 2.22 5.93
N ALA A 31 -4.22 2.33 5.35
CA ALA A 31 -3.13 3.08 5.97
C ALA A 31 -3.52 4.54 6.25
N LEU A 32 -4.17 5.19 5.28
CA LEU A 32 -4.66 6.57 5.41
C LEU A 32 -5.76 6.66 6.48
N ALA A 33 -6.66 5.68 6.55
CA ALA A 33 -7.68 5.61 7.59
C ALA A 33 -7.07 5.46 8.99
N PHE A 34 -6.02 4.64 9.13
CA PHE A 34 -5.32 4.48 10.41
C PHE A 34 -4.58 5.75 10.82
N LEU A 35 -3.92 6.44 9.88
CA LEU A 35 -3.30 7.75 10.14
C LEU A 35 -4.33 8.79 10.61
N ALA A 36 -5.48 8.86 9.94
CA ALA A 36 -6.57 9.75 10.32
C ALA A 36 -7.11 9.42 11.71
N TRP A 37 -7.46 8.15 11.94
CA TRP A 37 -8.00 7.69 13.22
C TRP A 37 -7.03 7.94 14.36
N TRP A 38 -5.77 7.52 14.23
CA TRP A 38 -4.75 7.78 15.24
C TRP A 38 -4.60 9.27 15.53
N GLY A 39 -4.56 10.11 14.49
CA GLY A 39 -4.47 11.56 14.66
C GLY A 39 -5.65 12.11 15.45
N PHE A 40 -6.89 11.78 15.08
CA PHE A 40 -8.07 12.24 15.82
C PHE A 40 -8.13 11.69 17.25
N ALA A 41 -7.60 10.50 17.50
CA ALA A 41 -7.55 9.91 18.83
C ALA A 41 -6.65 10.68 19.82
N LEU A 42 -5.72 11.52 19.33
CA LEU A 42 -4.91 12.40 20.19
C LEU A 42 -5.74 13.50 20.87
N GLY A 43 -6.90 13.85 20.33
CA GLY A 43 -7.80 14.88 20.87
C GLY A 43 -7.29 16.31 20.75
N GLY A 44 -8.19 17.27 21.01
CA GLY A 44 -7.88 18.70 20.95
C GLY A 44 -7.43 19.20 19.58
N VAL A 45 -6.77 20.36 19.56
CA VAL A 45 -6.27 20.99 18.32
C VAL A 45 -5.19 20.14 17.65
N LEU A 46 -4.31 19.51 18.44
CA LEU A 46 -3.27 18.62 17.92
C LEU A 46 -3.90 17.42 17.21
N GLY A 47 -4.95 16.82 17.79
CA GLY A 47 -5.61 15.68 17.17
C GLY A 47 -6.30 16.01 15.85
N VAL A 48 -6.90 17.20 15.74
CA VAL A 48 -7.44 17.67 14.45
C VAL A 48 -6.33 17.89 13.44
N ALA A 49 -5.22 18.54 13.85
CA ALA A 49 -4.09 18.80 12.98
C ALA A 49 -3.45 17.51 12.47
N CYS A 50 -3.22 16.52 13.34
CA CYS A 50 -2.67 15.22 12.97
C CYS A 50 -3.67 14.37 12.18
N GLY A 51 -4.94 14.36 12.59
CA GLY A 51 -6.02 13.57 11.97
C GLY A 51 -6.31 13.99 10.51
N ILE A 52 -6.03 15.24 10.16
CA ILE A 52 -6.13 15.74 8.78
C ILE A 52 -4.75 15.75 8.10
N GLY A 53 -3.73 16.26 8.80
CA GLY A 53 -2.41 16.49 8.23
C GLY A 53 -1.67 15.20 7.85
N ALA A 54 -1.74 14.16 8.69
CA ALA A 54 -1.09 12.89 8.41
C ALA A 54 -1.66 12.18 7.17
N PRO A 55 -2.99 11.96 7.04
CA PRO A 55 -3.52 11.37 5.81
C PRO A 55 -3.36 12.30 4.60
N ALA A 56 -3.46 13.63 4.75
CA ALA A 56 -3.22 14.56 3.65
C ALA A 56 -1.77 14.45 3.12
N ALA A 57 -0.78 14.37 4.00
CA ALA A 57 0.62 14.13 3.63
C ALA A 57 0.78 12.76 2.93
N GLY A 58 0.13 11.73 3.45
CA GLY A 58 0.12 10.39 2.82
C GLY A 58 -0.46 10.41 1.40
N ILE A 59 -1.60 11.08 1.20
CA ILE A 59 -2.25 11.27 -0.11
C ILE A 59 -1.34 12.05 -1.06
N ALA A 60 -0.68 13.11 -0.58
CA ALA A 60 0.21 13.93 -1.39
C ALA A 60 1.44 13.12 -1.85
N LEU A 61 2.10 12.41 -0.94
CA LEU A 61 3.23 11.52 -1.26
C LEU A 61 2.82 10.43 -2.25
N TRP A 62 1.70 9.75 -1.96
CA TRP A 62 1.19 8.69 -2.81
C TRP A 62 0.82 9.21 -4.22
N GLY A 63 0.04 10.30 -4.29
CA GLY A 63 -0.40 10.90 -5.55
C GLY A 63 0.74 11.46 -6.39
N ALA A 64 1.78 11.98 -5.75
CA ALA A 64 2.95 12.53 -6.44
C ALA A 64 3.83 11.43 -7.05
N PHE A 65 4.03 10.31 -6.33
CA PHE A 65 5.12 9.38 -6.61
C PHE A 65 4.71 7.92 -6.85
N ALA A 66 3.61 7.45 -6.26
CA ALA A 66 3.24 6.03 -6.26
C ALA A 66 1.95 5.72 -7.03
N ALA A 67 1.09 6.71 -7.28
CA ALA A 67 -0.17 6.53 -8.00
C ALA A 67 0.06 6.08 -9.47
N PRO A 68 -0.90 5.38 -10.10
CA PRO A 68 -0.79 4.96 -11.51
C PRO A 68 -0.53 6.11 -12.49
N ARG A 69 -1.06 7.30 -12.16
CA ARG A 69 -0.84 8.57 -12.87
C ARG A 69 0.06 9.54 -12.08
N ALA A 70 1.00 9.01 -11.29
CA ALA A 70 1.95 9.82 -10.53
C ALA A 70 2.63 10.86 -11.43
N ARG A 71 2.68 12.11 -10.95
CA ARG A 71 3.27 13.24 -11.68
C ARG A 71 4.78 13.08 -11.81
N ILE A 72 5.42 12.50 -10.80
CA ILE A 72 6.87 12.31 -10.73
C ILE A 72 7.17 10.82 -10.82
N ARG A 73 7.88 10.43 -11.88
CA ARG A 73 8.33 9.05 -12.08
C ARG A 73 9.59 8.79 -11.24
N LEU A 74 9.46 8.00 -10.18
CA LEU A 74 10.61 7.52 -9.42
C LEU A 74 11.10 6.17 -9.95
N PRO A 75 12.40 5.84 -9.77
CA PRO A 75 12.84 4.46 -9.86
C PRO A 75 12.09 3.64 -8.80
N LEU A 76 12.01 2.32 -9.03
CA LEU A 76 11.29 1.40 -8.13
C LEU A 76 11.64 1.61 -6.66
N ALA A 77 12.93 1.76 -6.33
CA ALA A 77 13.38 1.98 -4.96
C ALA A 77 12.70 3.21 -4.32
N GLY A 78 12.53 4.30 -5.07
CA GLY A 78 11.84 5.49 -4.59
C GLY A 78 10.34 5.25 -4.35
N VAL A 79 9.68 4.50 -5.23
CA VAL A 79 8.27 4.11 -5.03
C VAL A 79 8.10 3.23 -3.79
N LEU A 80 9.02 2.29 -3.56
CA LEU A 80 9.02 1.43 -2.38
C LEU A 80 9.24 2.22 -1.09
N VAL A 81 10.11 3.24 -1.10
CA VAL A 81 10.27 4.15 0.05
C VAL A 81 8.99 4.89 0.35
N VAL A 82 8.32 5.45 -0.67
CA VAL A 82 7.03 6.15 -0.47
C VAL A 82 5.97 5.20 0.09
N LYS A 83 5.85 3.99 -0.46
CA LYS A 83 4.96 2.96 0.08
C LYS A 83 5.30 2.61 1.52
N ALA A 84 6.57 2.44 1.86
CA ALA A 84 7.01 2.15 3.22
C ALA A 84 6.66 3.28 4.19
N LEU A 85 6.77 4.55 3.77
CA LEU A 85 6.38 5.70 4.59
C LEU A 85 4.87 5.72 4.84
N VAL A 86 4.05 5.54 3.81
CA VAL A 86 2.58 5.60 3.93
C VAL A 86 2.05 4.38 4.69
N LEU A 87 2.42 3.17 4.26
CA LEU A 87 1.95 1.92 4.87
C LEU A 87 2.58 1.71 6.25
N GLY A 88 3.89 1.93 6.38
CA GLY A 88 4.56 1.87 7.69
C GLY A 88 4.01 2.91 8.65
N GLY A 89 3.72 4.13 8.19
CA GLY A 89 3.03 5.16 8.97
C GLY A 89 1.67 4.69 9.47
N GLY A 90 0.86 4.07 8.60
CA GLY A 90 -0.43 3.47 9.01
C GLY A 90 -0.29 2.36 10.05
N ALA A 91 0.72 1.50 9.92
CA ALA A 91 1.01 0.45 10.91
C ALA A 91 1.43 1.04 12.27
N VAL A 92 2.32 2.04 12.26
CA VAL A 92 2.77 2.75 13.46
C VAL A 92 1.60 3.49 14.13
N ALA A 93 0.74 4.13 13.34
CA ALA A 93 -0.47 4.78 13.82
C ALA A 93 -1.41 3.79 14.51
N LEU A 94 -1.64 2.62 13.91
CA LEU A 94 -2.48 1.57 14.49
C LEU A 94 -1.89 1.01 15.80
N ALA A 95 -0.56 0.83 15.84
CA ALA A 95 0.14 0.44 17.06
C ALA A 95 0.04 1.52 18.15
N GLY A 96 0.22 2.79 17.78
CA GLY A 96 0.07 3.95 18.67
C GLY A 96 -1.35 4.14 19.18
N ALA A 97 -2.36 3.66 18.45
CA ALA A 97 -3.76 3.59 18.88
C ALA A 97 -4.05 2.36 19.77
N GLY A 98 -3.03 1.61 20.20
CA GLY A 98 -3.16 0.45 21.11
C GLY A 98 -3.44 -0.89 20.44
N HIS A 99 -3.51 -0.96 19.11
CA HIS A 99 -3.90 -2.15 18.36
C HIS A 99 -2.67 -2.90 17.79
N GLY A 100 -1.74 -3.30 18.66
CA GLY A 100 -0.45 -3.89 18.24
C GLY A 100 -0.55 -5.15 17.37
N ALA A 101 -1.46 -6.08 17.70
CA ALA A 101 -1.66 -7.28 16.89
C ALA A 101 -2.20 -6.96 15.49
N ALA A 102 -3.13 -6.01 15.38
CA ALA A 102 -3.66 -5.57 14.10
C ALA A 102 -2.60 -4.80 13.28
N ALA A 103 -1.73 -4.02 13.94
CA ALA A 103 -0.60 -3.36 13.31
C ALA A 103 0.41 -4.36 12.71
N ALA A 104 0.74 -5.43 13.45
CA ALA A 104 1.61 -6.49 12.96
C ALA A 104 0.99 -7.23 11.76
N ALA A 105 -0.30 -7.57 11.84
CA ALA A 105 -1.02 -8.21 10.74
C ALA A 105 -1.06 -7.32 9.49
N PHE A 106 -1.40 -6.03 9.66
CA PHE A 106 -1.42 -5.06 8.58
C PHE A 106 -0.04 -4.89 7.93
N GLY A 107 1.02 -4.76 8.74
CA GLY A 107 2.40 -4.68 8.27
C GLY A 107 2.82 -5.92 7.47
N ALA A 108 2.47 -7.11 7.97
CA ALA A 108 2.76 -8.37 7.27
C ALA A 108 2.05 -8.44 5.91
N VAL A 109 0.77 -8.07 5.85
CA VAL A 109 -0.01 -8.00 4.60
C VAL A 109 0.61 -7.00 3.63
N ALA A 110 0.98 -5.80 4.10
CA ALA A 110 1.61 -4.76 3.28
C ALA A 110 2.93 -5.23 2.66
N VAL A 111 3.79 -5.91 3.44
CA VAL A 111 5.06 -6.47 2.97
C VAL A 111 4.81 -7.58 1.95
N ALA A 112 3.95 -8.55 2.26
CA ALA A 112 3.66 -9.68 1.38
C ALA A 112 3.09 -9.22 0.03
N ASN A 113 2.12 -8.31 0.06
CA ASN A 113 1.50 -7.73 -1.14
C ASN A 113 2.53 -6.97 -2.01
N THR A 114 3.41 -6.19 -1.38
CA THR A 114 4.44 -5.42 -2.09
C THR A 114 5.50 -6.34 -2.70
N ALA A 115 5.93 -7.38 -1.97
CA ALA A 115 6.87 -8.36 -2.46
C ALA A 115 6.30 -9.17 -3.63
N LEU A 116 5.03 -9.56 -3.57
CA LEU A 116 4.35 -10.27 -4.66
C LEU A 116 4.23 -9.39 -5.91
N ALA A 117 3.80 -8.13 -5.75
CA ALA A 117 3.72 -7.17 -6.85
C ALA A 117 5.07 -7.02 -7.57
N GLU A 118 6.15 -6.89 -6.79
CA GLU A 118 7.49 -6.68 -7.33
C GLU A 118 8.05 -7.92 -8.01
N THR A 119 7.83 -9.10 -7.43
CA THR A 119 8.26 -10.38 -8.01
C THR A 119 7.58 -10.63 -9.36
N MET A 120 6.28 -10.31 -9.46
CA MET A 120 5.52 -10.44 -10.71
C MET A 120 5.98 -9.46 -11.79
N ARG A 121 6.40 -8.25 -11.42
CA ARG A 121 6.94 -7.24 -12.35
C ARG A 121 8.30 -7.61 -12.91
N ARG A 122 9.11 -8.38 -12.17
CA ARG A 122 10.46 -8.82 -12.58
C ARG A 122 10.49 -10.05 -13.48
N ARG A 123 9.42 -10.85 -13.57
CA ARG A 123 9.43 -12.05 -14.42
C ARG A 123 9.57 -11.64 -15.90
N PRO A 124 10.64 -12.07 -16.59
CA PRO A 124 10.74 -11.91 -18.04
C PRO A 124 9.56 -12.65 -18.70
N ARG A 125 8.96 -12.01 -19.71
CA ARG A 125 7.99 -12.68 -20.59
C ARG A 125 8.69 -13.69 -21.48
#